data_AF-A0A2N3AGY4-F1
#
_entry.id   AF-A0A2N3AGY4-F1
#
_cell.length_a   1.000
_cell.length_b   1.000
_cell.length_c   1.000
_cell.angle_alpha   90.00
_cell.angle_beta   90.00
_cell.angle_gamma   90.00
#
_symmetry.space_group_name_H-M   'P 1'
#
loop_
_entity.id
_entity.type
_entity.pdbx_description
1 polymer ?
#
loop_
_entity_poly.entity_id
_entity_poly.type
_entity_poly.pdbx_seq_one_letter_code
_entity_poly.pdbx_strand_id
1 'polypeptide(L)'
;MGVMEVINKKDKTYFDKNDEEILNSFANQVVIALWNANIIKDLNNYFVNVIEILIQAMENESLGHKGHFMKIARMATQIGSKMGIVGKDYNNLYYASLLHDIGKIKVSRNIDISFKEKD
;
A
#
# COMPACT_ATOMS: atom_id res chain seq x y z
N MET A 1 20.19 9.82 6.52
CA MET A 1 21.43 10.52 6.09
C MET A 1 22.22 9.55 5.22
N GLY A 2 22.79 10.04 4.12
CA GLY A 2 23.58 9.23 3.20
C GLY A 2 24.84 10.00 2.80
N VAL A 3 25.85 9.29 2.32
CA VAL A 3 27.10 9.86 1.82
C VAL A 3 27.24 9.45 0.36
N MET A 4 27.65 10.40 -0.48
CA MET A 4 27.99 10.14 -1.87
C MET A 4 29.48 10.42 -2.06
N GLU A 5 30.20 9.39 -2.48
CA GLU A 5 31.64 9.43 -2.68
C GLU A 5 31.96 9.15 -4.15
N VAL A 6 32.91 9.90 -4.69
CA VAL A 6 33.50 9.65 -6.01
C VAL A 6 35.02 9.59 -5.88
N ILE A 7 35.61 8.61 -6.54
CA ILE A 7 37.06 8.34 -6.50
C ILE A 7 37.59 8.16 -7.92
N ASN A 8 38.90 8.36 -8.11
CA ASN A 8 39.62 8.11 -9.36
C ASN A 8 39.03 8.84 -10.60
N LYS A 9 39.21 10.17 -10.65
CA LYS A 9 38.82 10.98 -11.82
C LYS A 9 39.47 10.44 -13.10
N LYS A 10 38.66 10.19 -14.14
CA LYS A 10 39.09 9.45 -15.35
C LYS A 10 40.10 10.18 -16.22
N ASP A 11 40.11 11.51 -16.18
CA ASP A 11 41.06 12.34 -16.93
C ASP A 11 42.45 12.44 -16.26
N LYS A 12 42.65 11.72 -15.16
CA LYS A 12 43.88 11.71 -14.34
C LYS A 12 44.24 13.06 -13.70
N THR A 13 43.30 14.00 -13.65
CA THR A 13 43.45 15.26 -12.91
C THR A 13 42.90 15.15 -11.48
N TYR A 14 43.21 16.14 -10.64
CA TYR A 14 42.57 16.27 -9.33
C TYR A 14 41.13 16.77 -9.47
N PHE A 15 40.30 16.43 -8.48
CA PHE A 15 38.98 17.06 -8.37
C PHE A 15 39.14 18.55 -8.06
N ASP A 16 38.38 19.38 -8.76
CA ASP A 16 38.33 20.82 -8.55
C ASP A 16 36.98 21.26 -7.95
N LYS A 17 36.82 22.57 -7.74
CA LYS A 17 35.58 23.14 -7.20
C LYS A 17 34.38 22.93 -8.11
N ASN A 18 34.57 22.90 -9.42
CA ASN A 18 33.49 22.67 -10.36
C ASN A 18 33.01 21.22 -10.29
N ASP A 19 33.92 20.26 -10.11
CA ASP A 19 33.55 18.87 -9.83
C ASP A 19 32.73 18.75 -8.53
N GLU A 20 33.12 19.46 -7.46
CA GLU A 20 32.39 19.52 -6.19
C GLU A 20 30.98 20.12 -6.37
N GLU A 21 30.84 21.22 -7.10
CA GLU A 21 29.55 21.85 -7.39
C GLU A 21 28.61 20.94 -8.19
N ILE A 22 29.14 20.24 -9.19
CA ILE A 22 28.41 19.23 -9.96
C ILE A 22 27.99 18.07 -9.05
N LEU A 23 28.90 17.56 -8.23
CA LEU A 23 28.65 16.46 -7.30
C LEU A 23 27.56 16.84 -6.29
N ASN A 24 27.61 18.05 -5.74
CA ASN A 24 26.60 18.57 -4.83
C ASN A 24 25.24 18.72 -5.52
N SER A 25 25.21 19.26 -6.74
CA SER A 25 23.98 19.40 -7.52
C SER A 25 23.35 18.04 -7.80
N PHE A 26 24.16 17.05 -8.16
CA PHE A 26 23.70 15.69 -8.40
C PHE A 26 23.23 15.02 -7.11
N ALA A 27 23.98 15.16 -6.00
CA ALA A 27 23.61 14.63 -4.70
C ALA A 27 22.24 15.16 -4.25
N ASN A 28 21.96 16.45 -4.46
CA ASN A 28 20.66 17.05 -4.17
C ASN A 28 19.51 16.38 -4.97
N GLN A 29 19.72 16.10 -6.26
CA GLN A 29 18.72 15.38 -7.06
C GLN A 29 18.52 13.94 -6.57
N VAL A 30 19.61 13.24 -6.22
CA VAL A 30 19.56 11.89 -5.66
C VAL A 30 18.78 11.86 -4.35
N VAL A 31 19.00 12.82 -3.45
CA VAL A 31 18.28 12.94 -2.18
C VAL A 31 16.78 13.06 -2.41
N ILE A 32 16.35 13.91 -3.35
CA ILE A 32 14.93 14.07 -3.69
C ILE A 32 14.35 12.76 -4.25
N ALA A 33 15.05 12.11 -5.18
CA ALA A 33 14.61 10.85 -5.76
C ALA A 33 14.47 9.74 -4.71
N LEU A 34 15.44 9.61 -3.81
CA LEU A 34 15.40 8.66 -2.70
C LEU A 34 14.28 8.99 -1.72
N TRP A 35 14.06 10.26 -1.40
CA TRP A 35 12.98 10.68 -0.52
C TRP A 35 11.61 10.34 -1.12
N ASN A 36 11.40 10.64 -2.40
CA ASN A 36 10.18 10.28 -3.13
C ASN A 36 9.97 8.76 -3.15
N ALA A 37 11.01 7.98 -3.42
CA ALA A 37 10.93 6.51 -3.40
C ALA A 37 10.55 5.97 -2.01
N ASN A 38 11.12 6.55 -0.95
CA ASN A 38 10.77 6.19 0.43
C ASN A 38 9.32 6.56 0.77
N ILE A 39 8.85 7.77 0.39
CA ILE A 39 7.45 8.17 0.59
C ILE A 39 6.50 7.19 -0.10
N ILE A 40 6.78 6.81 -1.34
CA ILE A 40 5.95 5.83 -2.08
C ILE A 40 5.96 4.48 -1.38
N LYS A 41 7.13 4.03 -0.92
CA LYS A 41 7.26 2.78 -0.15
C LYS A 41 6.45 2.83 1.14
N ASP A 42 6.54 3.92 1.89
CA ASP A 42 5.82 4.10 3.15
C ASP A 42 4.31 4.13 2.91
N LEU A 43 3.85 4.83 1.88
CA LEU A 43 2.44 4.83 1.48
C LEU A 43 1.93 3.42 1.17
N ASN A 44 2.72 2.62 0.44
CA ASN A 44 2.38 1.22 0.17
C ASN A 44 2.31 0.39 1.47
N ASN A 45 3.26 0.58 2.39
CA ASN A 45 3.25 -0.11 3.69
C ASN A 45 2.02 0.28 4.52
N TYR A 46 1.69 1.56 4.59
CA TYR A 46 0.49 2.04 5.27
C TYR A 46 -0.78 1.44 4.68
N PHE A 47 -0.87 1.40 3.35
CA PHE A 47 -2.00 0.80 2.67
C PHE A 47 -2.16 -0.68 3.04
N VAL A 48 -1.07 -1.48 3.00
CA VAL A 48 -1.10 -2.89 3.42
C VAL A 48 -1.54 -3.03 4.88
N ASN A 49 -0.99 -2.22 5.78
CA ASN A 49 -1.36 -2.25 7.20
C ASN A 49 -2.85 -1.94 7.42
N VAL A 50 -3.39 -0.95 6.72
CA VAL A 50 -4.83 -0.61 6.81
C VAL A 50 -5.68 -1.79 6.32
N ILE A 51 -5.31 -2.41 5.20
CA ILE A 51 -6.02 -3.60 4.69
C ILE A 51 -5.98 -4.74 5.72
N GLU A 52 -4.84 -5.00 6.35
CA GLU A 52 -4.72 -6.02 7.41
C GLU A 52 -5.60 -5.73 8.61
N ILE A 53 -5.65 -4.48 9.07
CA ILE A 53 -6.53 -4.06 10.17
C ILE A 53 -8.00 -4.28 9.81
N LEU A 54 -8.41 -3.93 8.59
CA LEU A 54 -9.80 -4.12 8.14
C LEU A 54 -10.16 -5.60 8.06
N ILE A 55 -9.26 -6.45 7.55
CA ILE A 55 -9.46 -7.90 7.53
C ILE A 55 -9.61 -8.43 8.96
N GLN A 56 -8.74 -8.02 9.89
CA GLN A 56 -8.83 -8.44 11.29
C GLN A 56 -10.14 -7.98 11.93
N ALA A 57 -10.60 -6.77 11.64
CA ALA A 57 -11.90 -6.29 12.11
C ALA A 57 -13.06 -7.14 11.58
N MET A 58 -13.04 -7.50 10.29
CA MET A 58 -14.06 -8.37 9.68
C MET A 58 -14.07 -9.77 10.30
N GLU A 59 -12.88 -10.34 10.55
CA GLU A 59 -12.75 -11.65 11.20
C GLU A 59 -13.22 -11.61 12.67
N ASN A 60 -12.94 -10.52 13.39
CA ASN A 60 -13.38 -10.34 14.78
C ASN A 60 -14.91 -10.17 14.90
N GLU A 61 -15.56 -9.53 13.93
CA GLU A 61 -17.02 -9.43 13.83
C GLU A 61 -17.69 -10.76 13.39
N SER A 62 -16.93 -11.86 13.34
CA SER A 62 -17.40 -13.18 12.92
C SER A 62 -17.98 -13.22 11.51
N LEU A 63 -17.57 -12.30 10.63
CA LEU A 63 -17.96 -12.28 9.21
C LEU A 63 -17.25 -13.38 8.41
N GLY A 64 -16.16 -13.92 8.95
CA GLY A 64 -15.41 -15.03 8.38
C GLY A 64 -14.42 -15.60 9.40
N HIS A 65 -13.92 -16.81 9.15
CA HIS A 65 -12.87 -17.43 9.96
C HIS A 65 -11.50 -16.82 9.60
N LYS A 66 -10.51 -16.95 10.50
CA LYS A 66 -9.14 -16.49 10.23
C LYS A 66 -8.60 -17.00 8.89
N GLY A 67 -8.18 -16.08 8.03
CA GLY A 67 -7.65 -16.35 6.69
C GLY A 67 -8.71 -16.62 5.62
N HIS A 68 -10.00 -16.52 5.93
CA HIS A 68 -11.10 -16.72 4.99
C HIS A 68 -11.02 -15.75 3.80
N PHE A 69 -10.90 -14.46 4.09
CA PHE A 69 -10.86 -13.41 3.08
C PHE A 69 -9.63 -13.53 2.17
N MET A 70 -8.47 -13.87 2.74
CA MET A 70 -7.24 -14.13 1.98
C MET A 70 -7.39 -15.35 1.07
N LYS A 71 -8.05 -16.43 1.54
CA LYS A 71 -8.31 -17.62 0.73
C LYS A 71 -9.24 -17.31 -0.45
N ILE A 72 -10.30 -16.55 -0.23
CA ILE A 72 -11.22 -16.09 -1.28
C ILE A 72 -10.47 -15.23 -2.31
N ALA A 73 -9.72 -14.23 -1.85
CA ALA A 73 -8.97 -13.34 -2.73
C ALA A 73 -7.97 -14.12 -3.60
N ARG A 74 -7.26 -15.11 -3.03
CA ARG A 74 -6.36 -15.99 -3.78
C ARG A 74 -7.08 -16.84 -4.82
N MET A 75 -8.23 -17.41 -4.48
CA MET A 75 -9.02 -18.21 -5.44
C MET A 75 -9.52 -17.34 -6.59
N ALA A 76 -10.09 -16.17 -6.27
CA ALA A 76 -10.60 -15.23 -7.26
C ALA A 76 -9.49 -14.77 -8.22
N THR A 77 -8.33 -14.38 -7.69
CA THR A 77 -7.21 -13.92 -8.54
C THR A 77 -6.57 -15.04 -9.35
N GLN A 78 -6.52 -16.27 -8.84
CA GLN A 78 -6.07 -17.41 -9.63
C GLN A 78 -6.99 -17.69 -10.82
N ILE A 79 -8.31 -17.63 -10.60
CA ILE A 79 -9.30 -17.77 -11.68
C ILE A 79 -9.14 -16.60 -12.67
N GLY A 80 -9.10 -15.37 -12.17
CA GLY A 80 -8.95 -14.17 -13.01
C GLY A 80 -7.67 -14.19 -13.84
N SER A 81 -6.54 -14.61 -13.27
CA SER A 81 -5.28 -14.75 -14.00
C SER A 81 -5.38 -15.77 -15.14
N LYS A 82 -6.05 -16.90 -14.92
CA LYS A 82 -6.31 -17.90 -15.98
C LYS A 82 -7.25 -17.37 -17.08
N MET A 83 -8.08 -16.38 -16.76
CA MET A 83 -8.94 -15.67 -17.70
C MET A 83 -8.23 -14.48 -18.40
N GLY A 84 -6.94 -14.27 -18.15
CA GLY A 84 -6.18 -13.17 -18.75
C GLY A 84 -6.37 -11.80 -18.05
N ILE A 85 -6.96 -11.77 -16.85
CA ILE A 85 -7.04 -10.54 -16.05
C ILE A 85 -5.64 -10.20 -15.51
N VAL A 86 -5.16 -9.00 -15.83
CA VAL A 86 -3.79 -8.54 -15.50
C VAL A 86 -3.80 -7.08 -15.05
N GLY A 87 -2.66 -6.63 -14.50
CA GLY A 87 -2.44 -5.22 -14.17
C GLY A 87 -3.48 -4.66 -13.18
N LYS A 88 -4.09 -3.53 -13.54
CA LYS A 88 -5.05 -2.83 -12.68
C LYS A 88 -6.29 -3.69 -12.36
N ASP A 89 -6.80 -4.43 -13.33
CA ASP A 89 -8.00 -5.24 -13.13
C ASP A 89 -7.74 -6.44 -12.22
N TYR A 90 -6.53 -7.00 -12.25
CA TYR A 90 -6.11 -8.04 -11.32
C TYR A 90 -6.08 -7.50 -9.89
N ASN A 91 -5.52 -6.30 -9.70
CA ASN A 91 -5.48 -5.65 -8.38
C ASN A 91 -6.89 -5.31 -7.88
N ASN A 92 -7.76 -4.81 -8.77
CA ASN A 92 -9.16 -4.56 -8.43
C ASN A 92 -9.87 -5.84 -7.99
N LEU A 93 -9.69 -6.94 -8.73
CA LEU A 93 -10.24 -8.25 -8.37
C LEU A 93 -9.73 -8.73 -7.00
N TYR A 94 -8.44 -8.58 -6.74
CA TYR A 94 -7.84 -8.93 -5.45
C TYR A 94 -8.49 -8.15 -4.29
N TYR A 95 -8.49 -6.82 -4.34
CA TYR A 95 -9.03 -6.00 -3.25
C TYR A 95 -10.55 -6.10 -3.13
N ALA A 96 -11.28 -6.21 -4.24
CA ALA A 96 -12.72 -6.44 -4.22
C ALA A 96 -13.06 -7.76 -3.53
N SER A 97 -12.34 -8.83 -3.85
CA SER A 97 -12.55 -10.14 -3.21
C SER A 97 -12.20 -10.12 -1.72
N LEU A 98 -11.13 -9.41 -1.36
CA LEU A 98 -10.63 -9.31 0.00
C LEU A 98 -11.58 -8.52 0.93
N LEU A 99 -12.20 -7.47 0.41
CA LEU A 99 -13.03 -6.53 1.19
C LEU A 99 -14.52 -6.58 0.85
N HIS A 100 -14.99 -7.54 0.05
CA HIS A 100 -16.39 -7.58 -0.45
C HIS A 100 -17.44 -7.45 0.66
N ASP A 101 -17.15 -7.98 1.84
CA ASP A 101 -18.03 -8.02 3.00
C ASP A 101 -17.75 -6.96 4.06
N ILE A 102 -16.85 -5.99 3.80
CA ILE A 102 -16.48 -4.95 4.76
C ILE A 102 -17.68 -4.14 5.28
N GLY A 103 -18.71 -3.96 4.45
CA GLY A 103 -19.94 -3.26 4.83
C GLY A 103 -20.80 -3.97 5.87
N LYS A 104 -20.50 -5.25 6.18
CA LYS A 104 -21.20 -6.02 7.22
C LYS A 104 -20.64 -5.78 8.62
N ILE A 105 -19.50 -5.07 8.75
CA ILE A 105 -18.97 -4.64 10.06
C ILE A 105 -20.05 -3.78 10.72
N LYS A 106 -20.64 -4.27 11.81
CA LYS A 106 -21.70 -3.56 12.51
C LYS A 106 -21.09 -2.37 13.26
N VAL A 107 -21.39 -1.16 12.81
CA VAL A 107 -21.38 -0.02 13.73
C VAL A 107 -22.63 -0.17 14.59
N SER A 108 -22.46 -0.35 15.90
CA SER A 108 -23.56 -0.43 16.87
C SER A 108 -24.52 0.76 16.68
N ARG A 109 -25.59 0.55 15.93
CA ARG A 109 -26.74 1.43 15.89
C ARG A 109 -27.79 0.75 16.75
N ASN A 110 -28.03 1.30 17.93
CA ASN A 110 -29.32 1.13 18.59
C ASN A 110 -30.35 1.78 17.67
N ILE A 111 -30.88 1.03 16.70
CA ILE A 111 -32.06 1.45 15.97
C ILE A 111 -33.21 1.13 16.92
N ASP A 112 -33.58 2.10 17.74
CA ASP A 112 -34.79 2.06 18.52
C ASP A 112 -35.97 2.21 17.55
N ILE A 113 -36.63 1.10 17.24
CA ILE A 113 -37.83 1.06 16.38
C ILE A 113 -39.10 1.01 17.24
N SER A 114 -39.09 1.67 18.41
CA SER A 114 -40.33 1.86 19.18
C SER A 114 -41.27 2.80 18.42
N PHE A 115 -42.16 2.21 17.62
CA PHE A 115 -43.37 2.88 17.19
C PHE A 115 -44.18 3.20 18.44
N LYS A 116 -44.27 4.48 18.80
CA LYS A 116 -45.28 4.95 19.75
C LYS A 116 -46.65 4.65 19.14
N GLU A 117 -47.34 3.64 19.64
CA GLU A 117 -48.79 3.59 19.54
C GLU A 117 -49.34 4.87 20.17
N LYS A 118 -50.09 5.62 19.36
CA LYS A 118 -50.88 6.77 19.84
C LYS A 118 -52.12 6.19 20.50
N ASP A 119 -52.16 6.23 21.82
CA ASP A 119 -53.40 6.41 22.58
C ASP A 119 -53.70 7.91 22.73
#